data_AF-A0AAN9Z383-F1
#
_entry.id   AF-A0AAN9Z383-F1
#
_cell.length_a   1.000
_cell.length_b   1.000
_cell.length_c   1.000
_cell.angle_alpha   90.00
_cell.angle_beta   90.00
_cell.angle_gamma   90.00
#
_symmetry.space_group_name_H-M   'P 1'
#
loop_
_entity.id
_entity.type
_entity.pdbx_description
1 polymer ?
#
loop_
_entity_poly.entity_id
_entity_poly.type
_entity_poly.pdbx_seq_one_letter_code
_entity_poly.pdbx_strand_id
1 'polypeptide(L)'
;MTLPLGGLYPGVSMQAMSDDMKLTVDLNWVPEEDTLMSVDNNEDEWYRLNDIRLNGQILEYTGRGKSIIDVGLAQARAPLTTTNHYFEIEIVDPGENCYIAIGLTRRDYPKHRHPGWNKGSIGYHADDGKIFIGSGVGDPFGPRCHKGDRMGCGIIFPRDYVCQYDSDGGSVDMSPSSPTEVDELLELLDTSDSEDEEWWNNHCGMESDSKVKVFFTRNGETIGVRQVRIPKGGFFPTIGMLSVEEKVRVDLRPLTG
;
A
#
# COMPACT_ATOMS: atom_id res chain seq x y z
N MET A 1 29.00 -3.46 -20.27
CA MET A 1 28.89 -2.61 -21.47
C MET A 1 29.81 -1.41 -21.23
N THR A 2 30.87 -1.24 -22.02
CA THR A 2 31.89 -0.20 -21.80
C THR A 2 31.51 1.09 -22.52
N LEU A 3 31.49 2.22 -21.79
CA LEU A 3 31.20 3.53 -22.36
C LEU A 3 32.29 3.95 -23.38
N PRO A 4 31.92 4.62 -24.48
CA PRO A 4 32.87 5.08 -25.49
C PRO A 4 33.80 6.16 -24.93
N LEU A 5 35.05 6.18 -25.42
CA LEU A 5 36.17 7.03 -24.99
C LEU A 5 35.94 8.56 -25.12
N GLY A 6 34.78 8.99 -25.60
CA GLY A 6 34.40 10.39 -25.77
C GLY A 6 33.09 10.78 -25.09
N GLY A 7 32.49 9.90 -24.27
CA GLY A 7 31.18 10.13 -23.67
C GLY A 7 30.03 9.99 -24.68
N LEU A 8 28.82 10.32 -24.23
CA LEU A 8 27.63 10.35 -25.06
C LEU A 8 27.33 11.80 -25.44
N TYR A 9 26.93 12.01 -26.70
CA TYR A 9 26.53 13.32 -27.21
C TYR A 9 25.03 13.33 -27.46
N PRO A 10 24.34 14.45 -27.22
CA PRO A 10 22.93 14.57 -27.54
C PRO A 10 22.72 14.38 -29.05
N GLY A 11 21.82 13.46 -29.41
CA GLY A 11 21.41 13.20 -30.79
C GLY A 11 19.95 13.55 -30.97
N VAL A 12 19.63 14.30 -32.03
CA VAL A 12 18.25 14.67 -32.39
C VAL A 12 17.97 14.14 -33.79
N SER A 13 16.77 13.59 -33.98
CA SER A 13 16.24 13.18 -35.29
C SER A 13 14.92 13.89 -35.54
N MET A 14 14.69 14.34 -36.79
CA MET A 14 13.48 15.04 -37.21
C MET A 14 12.85 14.28 -38.39
N GLN A 15 11.52 14.18 -38.41
CA GLN A 15 10.80 13.29 -39.35
C GLN A 15 9.96 14.04 -40.40
N ALA A 16 9.65 15.34 -40.19
CA ALA A 16 8.91 16.17 -41.13
C ALA A 16 9.65 17.48 -41.46
N MET A 17 9.49 17.98 -42.70
CA MET A 17 10.17 19.20 -43.17
C MET A 17 9.63 20.52 -42.59
N SER A 18 8.54 20.48 -41.80
CA SER A 18 7.91 21.64 -41.17
C SER A 18 8.23 21.80 -39.69
N ASP A 19 9.09 20.94 -39.14
CA ASP A 19 9.47 21.04 -37.73
C ASP A 19 10.60 22.07 -37.59
N ASP A 20 10.41 23.06 -36.73
CA ASP A 20 11.47 23.99 -36.32
C ASP A 20 11.94 23.61 -34.91
N MET A 21 13.25 23.42 -34.73
CA MET A 21 13.83 23.11 -33.42
C MET A 21 14.90 24.14 -33.05
N LYS A 22 14.86 24.61 -31.80
CA LYS A 22 15.84 25.53 -31.24
C LYS A 22 16.62 24.83 -30.13
N LEU A 23 17.86 24.45 -30.43
CA LEU A 23 18.78 23.88 -29.46
C LEU A 23 19.51 25.02 -28.72
N THR A 24 19.39 25.08 -27.40
CA THR A 24 20.14 26.03 -26.57
C THR A 24 21.27 25.25 -25.89
N VAL A 25 22.49 25.39 -26.39
CA VAL A 25 23.68 24.63 -25.94
C VAL A 25 24.51 25.35 -24.88
N ASP A 26 24.20 26.62 -24.60
CA ASP A 26 24.94 27.47 -23.66
C ASP A 26 24.29 27.53 -22.26
N LEU A 27 23.56 26.48 -21.87
CA LEU A 27 23.06 26.37 -20.50
C LEU A 27 24.25 26.11 -19.57
N ASN A 28 24.69 27.17 -18.90
CA ASN A 28 25.73 27.09 -17.89
C ASN A 28 25.12 26.40 -16.66
N TRP A 29 25.33 25.09 -16.54
CA TRP A 29 24.90 24.31 -15.40
C TRP A 29 25.66 24.80 -14.16
N VAL A 30 24.96 25.44 -13.23
CA VAL A 30 25.54 25.89 -11.98
C VAL A 30 25.67 24.66 -11.08
N PRO A 31 26.89 24.22 -10.71
CA PRO A 31 27.08 22.95 -9.98
C PRO A 31 26.46 22.92 -8.57
N GLU A 32 26.00 24.06 -8.06
CA GLU A 32 25.37 24.17 -6.74
C GLU A 32 23.93 23.62 -6.72
N GLU A 33 23.35 23.32 -7.88
CA GLU A 33 22.09 22.59 -8.04
C GLU A 33 22.31 21.12 -8.49
N ASP A 34 23.44 20.51 -8.12
CA ASP A 34 23.40 19.07 -7.80
C ASP A 34 22.59 18.89 -6.50
N THR A 35 21.31 19.28 -6.54
CA THR A 35 20.30 18.63 -5.72
C THR A 35 20.48 17.16 -5.98
N LEU A 36 20.95 16.45 -4.96
CA LEU A 36 20.86 15.01 -4.83
C LEU A 36 19.68 14.54 -5.68
N MET A 37 19.95 13.79 -6.74
CA MET A 37 18.94 12.86 -7.24
C MET A 37 18.79 11.84 -6.11
N SER A 38 18.10 12.24 -5.04
CA SER A 38 17.59 11.36 -4.03
C SER A 38 16.73 10.40 -4.81
N VAL A 39 17.25 9.19 -5.02
CA VAL A 39 16.41 8.06 -5.33
C VAL A 39 15.39 8.08 -4.23
N ASP A 40 14.18 8.53 -4.55
CA ASP A 40 13.09 8.56 -3.58
C ASP A 40 12.85 7.10 -3.25
N ASN A 41 13.37 6.66 -2.11
CA ASN A 41 13.29 5.26 -1.72
C ASN A 41 11.83 4.88 -1.41
N ASN A 42 10.89 5.84 -1.42
CA ASN A 42 9.46 5.71 -1.10
C ASN A 42 9.21 5.05 0.26
N GLU A 43 10.23 4.85 1.10
CA GLU A 43 10.11 4.26 2.43
C GLU A 43 9.22 5.13 3.32
N ASP A 44 9.25 6.45 3.14
CA ASP A 44 8.39 7.42 3.83
C ASP A 44 6.89 7.26 3.52
N GLU A 45 6.53 6.52 2.46
CA GLU A 45 5.15 6.18 2.16
C GLU A 45 4.61 5.03 3.00
N TRP A 46 5.48 4.28 3.69
CA TRP A 46 5.12 3.12 4.51
C TRP A 46 5.23 3.45 6.00
N TYR A 47 4.19 3.14 6.76
CA TYR A 47 4.25 3.25 8.22
C TYR A 47 4.96 2.05 8.84
N ARG A 48 4.70 0.85 8.30
CA ARG A 48 5.24 -0.39 8.84
C ARG A 48 5.52 -1.37 7.72
N LEU A 49 6.72 -1.94 7.74
CA LEU A 49 7.15 -3.06 6.93
C LEU A 49 7.63 -4.17 7.88
N ASN A 50 6.83 -5.22 8.04
CA ASN A 50 7.18 -6.40 8.83
C ASN A 50 7.42 -7.59 7.88
N ASP A 51 8.59 -8.22 7.95
CA ASP A 51 8.98 -9.34 7.07
C ASP A 51 8.79 -9.04 5.57
N ILE A 52 8.86 -7.75 5.22
CA ILE A 52 8.79 -7.24 3.86
C ILE A 52 9.91 -6.22 3.68
N ARG A 53 10.59 -6.29 2.53
CA ARG A 53 11.60 -5.32 2.11
C ARG A 53 11.10 -4.52 0.91
N LEU A 54 11.27 -3.21 0.95
CA LEU A 54 11.04 -2.33 -0.19
C LEU A 54 12.32 -2.24 -1.05
N ASN A 55 12.17 -2.36 -2.36
CA ASN A 55 13.23 -2.19 -3.35
C ASN A 55 12.69 -1.35 -4.52
N GLY A 56 12.85 -0.03 -4.42
CA GLY A 56 12.22 0.94 -5.33
C GLY A 56 10.70 0.94 -5.16
N GLN A 57 9.97 0.38 -6.13
CA GLN A 57 8.51 0.21 -6.06
C GLN A 57 8.09 -1.24 -5.81
N ILE A 58 9.05 -2.15 -5.58
CA ILE A 58 8.78 -3.58 -5.39
C ILE A 58 8.83 -3.89 -3.89
N LEU A 59 7.75 -4.43 -3.36
CA LEU A 59 7.75 -5.10 -2.06
C LEU A 59 8.13 -6.56 -2.26
N GLU A 60 9.08 -7.03 -1.47
CA GLU A 60 9.56 -8.42 -1.48
C GLU A 60 9.32 -9.05 -0.12
N TYR A 61 8.72 -10.24 -0.09
CA TYR A 61 8.61 -11.01 1.15
C TYR A 61 9.98 -11.51 1.61
N THR A 62 10.31 -11.28 2.89
CA THR A 62 11.57 -11.69 3.51
C THR A 62 11.40 -12.55 4.75
N GLY A 63 10.16 -12.96 5.05
CA GLY A 63 9.85 -13.84 6.19
C GLY A 63 10.15 -15.31 5.93
N ARG A 64 9.78 -16.17 6.90
CA ARG A 64 10.06 -17.61 6.86
C ARG A 64 9.06 -18.43 6.04
N GLY A 65 7.80 -17.98 5.98
CA GLY A 65 6.71 -18.60 5.24
C GLY A 65 6.36 -20.03 5.64
N LYS A 66 6.54 -20.42 6.91
CA LYS A 66 6.32 -21.80 7.37
C LYS A 66 4.96 -22.02 8.01
N SER A 67 4.39 -20.99 8.61
CA SER A 67 3.13 -21.02 9.34
C SER A 67 2.31 -19.79 9.04
N ILE A 68 1.00 -19.85 9.31
CA ILE A 68 0.05 -18.74 9.14
C ILE A 68 0.40 -17.49 9.97
N ILE A 69 1.31 -17.61 10.94
CA ILE A 69 1.83 -16.49 11.74
C ILE A 69 3.09 -15.85 11.14
N ASP A 70 3.66 -16.40 10.07
CA ASP A 70 4.84 -15.83 9.40
C ASP A 70 4.45 -14.80 8.31
N VAL A 71 3.23 -14.27 8.35
CA VAL A 71 2.76 -13.28 7.37
C VAL A 71 3.61 -12.01 7.50
N GLY A 72 4.13 -11.55 6.37
CA GLY A 72 4.71 -10.22 6.22
C GLY A 72 3.62 -9.21 5.88
N LEU A 73 3.74 -8.00 6.44
CA LEU A 73 2.76 -6.94 6.34
C LEU A 73 3.43 -5.64 5.92
N ALA A 74 2.89 -4.99 4.89
CA ALA A 74 3.25 -3.65 4.48
C ALA A 74 1.99 -2.78 4.58
N GLN A 75 2.02 -1.78 5.46
CA GLN A 75 0.94 -0.83 5.64
C GLN A 75 1.41 0.58 5.30
N ALA A 76 0.68 1.25 4.41
CA ALA A 76 0.97 2.62 4.00
C ALA A 76 0.80 3.62 5.16
N ARG A 77 1.49 4.75 5.07
CA ARG A 77 1.53 5.78 6.12
C ARG A 77 0.27 6.62 6.21
N ALA A 78 -0.37 6.86 5.07
CA ALA A 78 -1.58 7.66 4.98
C ALA A 78 -2.80 6.77 4.72
N PRO A 79 -3.98 7.10 5.28
CA PRO A 79 -5.21 6.44 4.90
C PRO A 79 -5.63 6.88 3.50
N LEU A 80 -6.50 6.08 2.87
CA LEU A 80 -7.23 6.54 1.69
C LEU A 80 -8.18 7.70 2.07
N THR A 81 -8.22 8.71 1.21
CA THR A 81 -9.00 9.95 1.36
C THR A 81 -9.93 10.15 0.17
N THR A 82 -10.81 11.17 0.16
CA THR A 82 -11.70 11.37 -1.01
C THR A 82 -10.94 11.81 -2.27
N THR A 83 -9.73 12.35 -2.10
CA THR A 83 -8.84 12.77 -3.19
C THR A 83 -7.84 11.68 -3.61
N ASN A 84 -7.49 10.76 -2.71
CA ASN A 84 -6.65 9.59 -2.99
C ASN A 84 -7.33 8.33 -2.43
N HIS A 85 -8.24 7.74 -3.21
CA HIS A 85 -9.18 6.72 -2.75
C HIS A 85 -8.95 5.33 -3.36
N TYR A 86 -7.85 5.12 -4.09
CA TYR A 86 -7.59 3.90 -4.82
C TYR A 86 -6.08 3.65 -4.95
N PHE A 87 -5.67 2.39 -4.85
CA PHE A 87 -4.28 1.97 -5.07
C PHE A 87 -4.24 0.59 -5.75
N GLU A 88 -3.10 0.28 -6.37
CA GLU A 88 -2.90 -0.97 -7.09
C GLU A 88 -1.59 -1.67 -6.71
N ILE A 89 -1.60 -2.99 -6.91
CA ILE A 89 -0.41 -3.82 -6.94
C ILE A 89 -0.38 -4.66 -8.21
N GLU A 90 0.80 -4.88 -8.76
CA GLU A 90 1.05 -5.88 -9.81
C GLU A 90 1.81 -7.06 -9.21
N ILE A 91 1.34 -8.28 -9.44
CA ILE A 91 2.06 -9.49 -9.00
C ILE A 91 3.27 -9.70 -9.91
N VAL A 92 4.45 -9.32 -9.44
CA VAL A 92 5.72 -9.49 -10.17
C VAL A 92 6.19 -10.93 -10.07
N ASP A 93 6.10 -11.50 -8.88
CA ASP A 93 6.39 -12.90 -8.61
C ASP A 93 5.38 -13.46 -7.59
N PRO A 94 4.59 -14.49 -7.96
CA PRO A 94 3.66 -15.12 -7.03
C PRO A 94 4.36 -15.96 -5.94
N GLY A 95 5.67 -16.18 -6.04
CA GLY A 95 6.37 -17.12 -5.16
C GLY A 95 5.83 -18.55 -5.29
N GLU A 96 6.02 -19.37 -4.26
CA GLU A 96 5.60 -20.78 -4.30
C GLU A 96 4.07 -20.97 -4.27
N ASN A 97 3.36 -20.17 -3.47
CA ASN A 97 1.94 -20.40 -3.18
C ASN A 97 1.00 -19.22 -3.54
N CYS A 98 1.52 -18.04 -3.85
CA CYS A 98 0.75 -16.84 -4.15
C CYS A 98 -0.21 -16.40 -3.03
N TYR A 99 0.22 -16.56 -1.77
CA TYR A 99 -0.43 -16.02 -0.59
C TYR A 99 -0.21 -14.50 -0.49
N ILE A 100 -0.65 -13.79 -1.53
CA ILE A 100 -0.59 -12.34 -1.67
C ILE A 100 -2.00 -11.80 -1.42
N ALA A 101 -2.13 -10.82 -0.54
CA ALA A 101 -3.40 -10.16 -0.27
C ALA A 101 -3.28 -8.65 -0.39
N ILE A 102 -4.27 -8.02 -1.04
CA ILE A 102 -4.44 -6.56 -1.09
C ILE A 102 -5.65 -6.19 -0.24
N GLY A 103 -5.56 -5.10 0.52
CA GLY A 103 -6.71 -4.62 1.26
C GLY A 103 -6.48 -3.34 2.04
N LEU A 104 -7.39 -3.14 2.98
CA LEU A 104 -7.46 -1.96 3.82
C LEU A 104 -7.54 -2.39 5.27
N THR A 105 -6.74 -1.76 6.13
CA THR A 105 -6.70 -2.07 7.57
C THR A 105 -6.82 -0.79 8.40
N ARG A 106 -7.17 -0.95 9.68
CA ARG A 106 -7.03 0.08 10.71
C ARG A 106 -5.55 0.38 10.98
N ARG A 107 -5.26 1.55 11.56
CA ARG A 107 -3.87 2.00 11.81
C ARG A 107 -3.05 1.03 12.67
N ASP A 108 -3.67 0.43 13.69
CA ASP A 108 -3.05 -0.47 14.67
C ASP A 108 -3.29 -1.95 14.32
N TYR A 109 -3.13 -2.31 13.04
CA TYR A 109 -3.35 -3.68 12.58
C TYR A 109 -2.24 -4.65 13.03
N PRO A 110 -2.56 -5.89 13.43
CA PRO A 110 -1.55 -6.89 13.81
C PRO A 110 -0.58 -7.18 12.66
N LYS A 111 0.72 -7.16 12.96
CA LYS A 111 1.82 -7.23 11.97
C LYS A 111 1.99 -8.60 11.29
N HIS A 112 1.43 -9.66 11.86
CA HIS A 112 1.57 -11.06 11.40
C HIS A 112 0.28 -11.63 10.81
N ARG A 113 -0.58 -10.76 10.25
CA ARG A 113 -1.90 -11.13 9.77
C ARG A 113 -2.14 -10.54 8.38
N HIS A 114 -2.76 -11.31 7.47
CA HIS A 114 -3.17 -10.75 6.19
C HIS A 114 -4.30 -9.72 6.37
N PRO A 115 -4.41 -8.71 5.48
CA PRO A 115 -5.56 -7.82 5.46
C PRO A 115 -6.86 -8.62 5.30
N GLY A 116 -7.87 -8.28 6.11
CA GLY A 116 -9.18 -8.94 6.15
C GLY A 116 -9.33 -9.99 7.25
N TRP A 117 -8.25 -10.48 7.86
CA TRP A 117 -8.32 -11.55 8.87
C TRP A 117 -8.72 -11.09 10.27
N ASN A 118 -8.54 -9.81 10.59
CA ASN A 118 -8.81 -9.22 11.90
C ASN A 118 -9.71 -7.99 11.78
N LYS A 119 -10.49 -7.69 12.82
CA LYS A 119 -11.51 -6.63 12.77
C LYS A 119 -10.95 -5.26 12.36
N GLY A 120 -11.82 -4.44 11.78
CA GLY A 120 -11.42 -3.15 11.20
C GLY A 120 -10.57 -3.29 9.94
N SER A 121 -10.71 -4.40 9.20
CA SER A 121 -10.03 -4.62 7.94
C SER A 121 -10.89 -5.37 6.91
N ILE A 122 -10.49 -5.25 5.65
CA ILE A 122 -11.05 -5.95 4.51
C ILE A 122 -9.93 -6.27 3.52
N GLY A 123 -9.92 -7.47 2.93
CA GLY A 123 -8.89 -7.86 1.98
C GLY A 123 -9.37 -8.86 0.93
N TYR A 124 -8.75 -8.79 -0.24
CA TYR A 124 -8.93 -9.71 -1.36
C TYR A 124 -7.64 -10.50 -1.57
N HIS A 125 -7.75 -11.83 -1.56
CA HIS A 125 -6.62 -12.75 -1.53
C HIS A 125 -6.42 -13.39 -2.91
N ALA A 126 -5.19 -13.38 -3.41
CA ALA A 126 -4.83 -13.77 -4.76
C ALA A 126 -4.91 -15.29 -4.99
N ASP A 127 -4.55 -16.09 -3.99
CA ASP A 127 -4.44 -17.55 -4.04
C ASP A 127 -5.80 -18.24 -4.21
N ASP A 128 -6.85 -17.72 -3.59
CA ASP A 128 -8.16 -18.36 -3.56
C ASP A 128 -9.30 -17.51 -4.15
N GLY A 129 -9.05 -16.21 -4.38
CA GLY A 129 -10.01 -15.27 -4.93
C GLY A 129 -11.10 -14.86 -3.93
N LYS A 130 -10.94 -15.15 -2.64
CA LYS A 130 -11.91 -14.81 -1.61
C LYS A 130 -11.73 -13.41 -1.05
N ILE A 131 -12.80 -12.91 -0.45
CA ILE A 131 -12.81 -11.68 0.33
C ILE A 131 -12.90 -12.01 1.81
N PHE A 132 -12.07 -11.35 2.61
CA PHE A 132 -12.02 -11.50 4.06
C PHE A 132 -12.40 -10.16 4.71
N ILE A 133 -13.30 -10.19 5.68
CA ILE A 133 -13.81 -8.98 6.34
C ILE A 133 -13.80 -9.22 7.86
N GLY A 134 -12.73 -8.76 8.51
CA GLY A 134 -12.59 -8.86 9.95
C GLY A 134 -12.55 -10.28 10.52
N SER A 135 -12.24 -11.30 9.72
CA SER A 135 -12.34 -12.71 10.09
C SER A 135 -11.39 -13.55 9.24
N GLY A 136 -10.80 -14.60 9.85
CA GLY A 136 -9.99 -15.59 9.14
C GLY A 136 -10.78 -16.54 8.22
N VAL A 137 -12.10 -16.37 8.12
CA VAL A 137 -12.97 -17.11 7.20
C VAL A 137 -13.39 -16.18 6.07
N GLY A 138 -12.97 -16.50 4.85
CA GLY A 138 -13.27 -15.72 3.64
C GLY A 138 -14.48 -16.25 2.87
N ASP A 139 -15.15 -15.34 2.15
CA ASP A 139 -16.28 -15.63 1.27
C ASP A 139 -15.86 -15.65 -0.21
N PRO A 140 -16.49 -16.47 -1.07
CA PRO A 140 -16.31 -16.38 -2.52
C PRO A 140 -16.59 -14.97 -3.04
N PHE A 141 -15.68 -14.44 -3.87
CA PHE A 141 -15.78 -13.05 -4.33
C PHE A 141 -15.33 -12.86 -5.78
N GLY A 142 -14.08 -13.20 -6.08
CA GLY A 142 -13.47 -13.03 -7.38
C GLY A 142 -12.71 -14.25 -7.86
N PRO A 143 -12.10 -14.17 -9.05
CA PRO A 143 -11.17 -15.20 -9.52
C PRO A 143 -9.86 -15.16 -8.71
N ARG A 144 -9.00 -16.15 -8.89
CA ARG A 144 -7.60 -16.11 -8.42
C ARG A 144 -6.76 -15.18 -9.28
N CYS A 145 -5.71 -14.59 -8.71
CA CYS A 145 -4.73 -13.76 -9.40
C CYS A 145 -3.41 -14.52 -9.59
N HIS A 146 -2.64 -14.13 -10.60
CA HIS A 146 -1.39 -14.77 -10.99
C HIS A 146 -0.35 -13.71 -11.37
N LYS A 147 0.86 -14.17 -11.68
CA LYS A 147 1.93 -13.32 -12.21
C LYS A 147 1.43 -12.42 -13.35
N GLY A 148 1.69 -11.13 -13.24
CA GLY A 148 1.30 -10.09 -14.19
C GLY A 148 -0.11 -9.53 -14.00
N ASP A 149 -0.95 -10.13 -13.15
CA ASP A 149 -2.24 -9.52 -12.81
C ASP A 149 -2.02 -8.27 -11.95
N ARG A 150 -2.79 -7.21 -12.25
CA ARG A 150 -2.91 -6.00 -11.44
C ARG A 150 -4.14 -6.09 -10.56
N MET A 151 -3.96 -6.06 -9.25
CA MET A 151 -5.04 -6.03 -8.27
C MET A 151 -5.19 -4.61 -7.73
N GLY A 152 -6.40 -4.08 -7.74
CA GLY A 152 -6.68 -2.76 -7.16
C GLY A 152 -7.66 -2.82 -6.00
N CYS A 153 -7.56 -1.83 -5.12
CA CYS A 153 -8.46 -1.66 -3.99
C CYS A 153 -8.75 -0.18 -3.77
N GLY A 154 -10.02 0.17 -3.60
CA GLY A 154 -10.42 1.55 -3.36
C GLY A 154 -11.70 1.71 -2.58
N ILE A 155 -12.01 2.96 -2.25
CA ILE A 155 -13.16 3.36 -1.45
C ILE A 155 -14.05 4.31 -2.25
N ILE A 156 -15.33 3.98 -2.35
CA ILE A 156 -16.37 4.91 -2.77
C ILE A 156 -16.93 5.58 -1.51
N PHE A 157 -16.47 6.80 -1.27
CA PHE A 157 -16.96 7.63 -0.17
C PHE A 157 -18.36 8.19 -0.47
N PRO A 158 -19.28 8.22 0.51
CA PRO A 158 -20.52 8.98 0.41
C PRO A 158 -20.25 10.46 0.07
N ARG A 159 -21.19 11.11 -0.64
CA ARG A 159 -21.01 12.52 -1.07
C ARG A 159 -20.90 13.49 0.10
N ASP A 160 -21.53 13.17 1.21
CA ASP A 160 -21.54 13.92 2.46
C ASP A 160 -20.45 13.46 3.43
N TYR A 161 -19.54 12.56 2.99
CA TYR A 161 -18.44 12.11 3.81
C TYR A 161 -17.43 13.24 4.04
N VAL A 162 -17.22 13.60 5.30
CA VAL A 162 -16.21 14.59 5.69
C VAL A 162 -14.93 13.85 6.08
N CYS A 163 -13.97 13.84 5.16
CA CYS A 163 -12.66 13.28 5.43
C CYS A 163 -11.79 14.28 6.18
N GLN A 164 -11.36 13.90 7.38
CA GLN A 164 -10.49 14.74 8.21
C GLN A 164 -9.09 14.94 7.63
N TYR A 165 -8.72 14.14 6.62
CA TYR A 165 -7.41 14.14 5.97
C TYR A 165 -7.35 14.91 4.64
N ASP A 166 -8.48 15.38 4.10
CA ASP A 166 -8.53 16.10 2.81
C ASP A 166 -8.25 17.62 2.92
N SER A 167 -8.06 18.17 4.12
CA SER A 167 -7.86 19.62 4.31
C SER A 167 -6.38 20.03 4.17
N ASP A 168 -6.09 20.74 3.08
CA ASP A 168 -4.78 21.21 2.60
C ASP A 168 -4.14 22.37 3.42
N GLY A 169 -4.18 22.29 4.76
CA GLY A 169 -3.64 23.38 5.59
C GLY A 169 -3.71 23.18 7.10
N GLY A 170 -4.16 22.02 7.56
CA GLY A 170 -3.96 21.62 8.94
C GLY A 170 -2.68 20.83 9.03
N SER A 171 -1.61 21.43 9.57
CA SER A 171 -0.75 20.65 10.44
C SER A 171 -1.64 20.11 11.56
N VAL A 172 -2.32 18.99 11.31
CA VAL A 172 -2.53 18.03 12.38
C VAL A 172 -1.13 17.60 12.72
N ASP A 173 -0.53 18.40 13.59
CA ASP A 173 0.51 17.97 14.50
C ASP A 173 -0.12 16.80 15.24
N MET A 174 -0.09 15.65 14.59
CA MET A 174 0.17 14.40 15.27
C MET A 174 1.62 14.52 15.74
N SER A 175 1.88 15.49 16.64
CA SER A 175 2.79 15.19 17.72
C SER A 175 2.24 13.86 18.23
N PRO A 176 3.04 12.77 18.21
CA PRO A 176 2.63 11.60 18.94
C PRO A 176 2.22 12.15 20.29
N SER A 177 0.96 11.94 20.69
CA SER A 177 0.59 12.13 22.09
C SER A 177 1.74 11.49 22.84
N SER A 178 2.51 12.32 23.56
CA SER A 178 3.83 11.99 24.11
C SER A 178 3.88 10.50 24.39
N PRO A 179 4.78 9.71 23.78
CA PRO A 179 4.71 8.25 23.81
C PRO A 179 4.36 7.88 25.24
N THR A 180 3.14 7.40 25.42
CA THR A 180 2.76 7.01 26.77
C THR A 180 3.71 5.87 27.10
N GLU A 181 4.09 5.67 28.36
CA GLU A 181 5.00 4.56 28.72
C GLU A 181 4.51 3.19 28.20
N VAL A 182 3.24 3.11 27.74
CA VAL A 182 2.62 1.98 27.05
C VAL A 182 2.92 1.86 25.55
N ASP A 183 3.21 2.94 24.82
CA ASP A 183 3.52 2.91 23.37
C ASP A 183 4.93 2.35 23.12
N GLU A 184 5.92 2.73 23.95
CA GLU A 184 7.26 2.12 23.92
C GLU A 184 7.23 0.66 24.42
N LEU A 185 6.31 0.33 25.34
CA LEU A 185 6.13 -1.05 25.80
C LEU A 185 5.50 -1.94 24.71
N LEU A 186 4.63 -1.40 23.86
CA LEU A 186 3.94 -2.15 22.80
C LEU A 186 4.89 -2.56 21.66
N GLU A 187 5.93 -1.76 21.37
CA GLU A 187 6.97 -2.14 20.42
C GLU A 187 7.90 -3.24 20.97
N LEU A 188 8.01 -3.36 22.30
CA LEU A 188 8.85 -4.35 22.98
C LEU A 188 8.10 -5.63 23.37
N LEU A 189 6.78 -5.63 23.35
CA LEU A 189 5.97 -6.80 23.62
C LEU A 189 5.52 -7.41 22.30
N ASP A 190 6.14 -8.53 21.95
CA ASP A 190 5.61 -9.52 21.02
C ASP A 190 4.36 -10.16 21.66
N THR A 191 3.32 -9.34 21.83
CA THR A 191 2.04 -9.79 22.38
C THR A 191 1.42 -10.78 21.40
N SER A 192 0.77 -11.78 21.96
CA SER A 192 0.12 -12.80 21.14
C SER A 192 -1.03 -12.18 20.35
N ASP A 193 -1.26 -12.62 19.10
CA ASP A 193 -2.39 -12.16 18.25
C ASP A 193 -3.74 -12.15 18.99
N SER A 194 -3.92 -13.02 19.99
CA SER A 194 -5.10 -13.09 20.85
C SER A 194 -5.28 -11.87 21.76
N GLU A 195 -4.20 -11.30 22.29
CA GLU A 195 -4.23 -10.15 23.20
C GLU A 195 -4.57 -8.86 22.44
N ASP A 196 -4.06 -8.70 21.21
CA ASP A 196 -4.41 -7.59 20.30
C ASP A 196 -5.91 -7.61 19.91
N GLU A 197 -6.44 -8.80 19.62
CA GLU A 197 -7.86 -9.00 19.34
C GLU A 197 -8.73 -8.74 20.57
N GLU A 198 -8.34 -9.23 21.75
CA GLU A 198 -9.07 -8.95 23.00
C GLU A 198 -9.05 -7.46 23.34
N TRP A 199 -7.92 -6.78 23.19
CA TRP A 199 -7.82 -5.35 23.40
C TRP A 199 -8.76 -4.59 22.45
N TRP A 200 -8.75 -4.91 21.16
CA TRP A 200 -9.66 -4.28 20.20
C TRP A 200 -11.13 -4.61 20.50
N ASN A 201 -11.44 -5.87 20.86
CA ASN A 201 -12.80 -6.28 21.23
C ASN A 201 -13.33 -5.52 22.45
N ASN A 202 -12.46 -5.25 23.43
CA ASN A 202 -12.79 -4.49 24.63
C ASN A 202 -12.92 -2.98 24.36
N HIS A 203 -12.29 -2.48 23.29
CA HIS A 203 -12.29 -1.06 22.91
C HIS A 203 -13.07 -0.77 21.60
N CYS A 204 -13.93 -1.70 21.16
CA CYS A 204 -14.78 -1.63 19.95
C CYS A 204 -15.69 -0.39 19.84
N GLY A 205 -15.71 0.51 20.83
CA GLY A 205 -16.29 1.86 20.72
C GLY A 205 -15.52 2.82 19.80
N MET A 206 -14.47 2.34 19.11
CA MET A 206 -13.63 3.11 18.18
C MET A 206 -14.00 2.98 16.69
N GLU A 207 -15.08 2.26 16.34
CA GLU A 207 -15.61 2.32 14.97
C GLU A 207 -16.39 3.62 14.77
N SER A 208 -16.16 4.33 13.66
CA SER A 208 -17.10 5.40 13.29
C SER A 208 -18.43 4.77 12.86
N ASP A 209 -19.55 5.47 13.07
CA ASP A 209 -20.85 5.00 12.56
C ASP A 209 -20.96 5.13 11.03
N SER A 210 -19.96 5.76 10.40
CA SER A 210 -19.88 5.94 8.96
C SER A 210 -19.56 4.63 8.25
N LYS A 211 -20.34 4.33 7.21
CA LYS A 211 -20.11 3.19 6.31
C LYS A 211 -19.63 3.68 4.96
N VAL A 212 -18.68 2.96 4.38
CA VAL A 212 -18.15 3.20 3.04
C VAL A 212 -18.27 1.95 2.20
N LYS A 213 -18.21 2.10 0.87
CA LYS A 213 -18.17 0.97 -0.06
C LYS A 213 -16.73 0.76 -0.51
N VAL A 214 -16.15 -0.37 -0.17
CA VAL A 214 -14.84 -0.80 -0.65
C VAL A 214 -15.03 -1.64 -1.90
N PHE A 215 -14.27 -1.37 -2.95
CA PHE A 215 -14.28 -2.12 -4.19
C PHE A 215 -12.90 -2.66 -4.50
N PHE A 216 -12.87 -3.75 -5.26
CA PHE A 216 -11.64 -4.36 -5.74
C PHE A 216 -11.69 -4.52 -7.25
N THR A 217 -10.53 -4.39 -7.88
CA THR A 217 -10.37 -4.55 -9.33
C THR A 217 -9.33 -5.61 -9.64
N ARG A 218 -9.44 -6.21 -10.83
CA ARG A 218 -8.38 -6.98 -11.46
C ARG A 218 -8.21 -6.51 -12.89
N ASN A 219 -6.99 -6.15 -13.25
CA ASN A 219 -6.62 -5.64 -14.58
C ASN A 219 -7.52 -4.48 -15.04
N GLY A 220 -7.87 -3.59 -14.09
CA GLY A 220 -8.75 -2.44 -14.33
C GLY A 220 -10.25 -2.73 -14.30
N GLU A 221 -10.68 -3.99 -14.25
CA GLU A 221 -12.09 -4.36 -14.17
C GLU A 221 -12.54 -4.57 -12.72
N THR A 222 -13.70 -4.02 -12.33
CA THR A 222 -14.24 -4.21 -10.98
C THR A 222 -14.70 -5.66 -10.77
N ILE A 223 -14.14 -6.33 -9.78
CA ILE A 223 -14.54 -7.67 -9.34
C ILE A 223 -15.81 -7.59 -8.50
N GLY A 224 -15.86 -6.64 -7.56
CA GLY A 224 -17.00 -6.49 -6.68
C GLY A 224 -16.83 -5.39 -5.64
N VAL A 225 -17.90 -5.19 -4.88
CA VAL A 225 -18.01 -4.14 -3.87
C VAL A 225 -18.54 -4.73 -2.55
N ARG A 226 -18.06 -4.23 -1.42
CA ARG A 226 -18.54 -4.54 -0.07
C ARG A 226 -18.71 -3.28 0.74
N GLN A 227 -19.78 -3.22 1.52
CA GLN A 227 -20.01 -2.12 2.45
C GLN A 227 -19.45 -2.49 3.83
N VAL A 228 -18.58 -1.64 4.36
CA VAL A 228 -17.93 -1.82 5.66
C VAL A 228 -18.00 -0.54 6.48
N ARG A 229 -17.86 -0.65 7.80
CA ARG A 229 -17.66 0.50 8.68
C ARG A 229 -16.22 0.96 8.60
N ILE A 230 -16.01 2.27 8.59
CA ILE A 230 -14.65 2.82 8.57
C ILE A 230 -14.11 2.92 10.01
N PRO A 231 -12.92 2.35 10.29
CA PRO A 231 -12.25 2.52 11.57
C PRO A 231 -11.94 3.98 11.87
N LYS A 232 -11.82 4.34 13.15
CA LYS A 232 -11.27 5.64 13.55
C LYS A 232 -9.87 5.80 12.95
N GLY A 233 -9.62 6.96 12.33
CA GLY A 233 -8.38 7.25 11.61
C GLY A 233 -8.38 6.79 10.15
N GLY A 234 -9.45 6.15 9.67
CA GLY A 234 -9.58 5.76 8.28
C GLY A 234 -9.04 4.37 7.96
N PHE A 235 -9.00 4.06 6.67
CA PHE A 235 -8.52 2.80 6.13
C PHE A 235 -7.19 3.01 5.43
N PHE A 236 -6.18 2.21 5.80
CA PHE A 236 -4.82 2.32 5.29
C PHE A 236 -4.57 1.23 4.24
N PRO A 237 -4.05 1.58 3.04
CA PRO A 237 -3.58 0.62 2.07
C PRO A 237 -2.64 -0.40 2.71
N THR A 238 -2.93 -1.68 2.51
CA THR A 238 -2.20 -2.76 3.16
C THR A 238 -2.02 -3.94 2.22
N ILE A 239 -0.81 -4.50 2.24
CA ILE A 239 -0.42 -5.67 1.47
C ILE A 239 0.10 -6.71 2.45
N GLY A 240 -0.37 -7.95 2.31
CA GLY A 240 0.18 -9.09 3.03
C GLY A 240 0.80 -10.10 2.08
N MET A 241 1.92 -10.69 2.49
CA MET A 241 2.64 -11.76 1.77
C MET A 241 3.05 -12.83 2.77
N LEU A 242 3.12 -14.09 2.35
CA LEU A 242 3.42 -15.22 3.24
C LEU A 242 4.32 -16.28 2.60
N SER A 243 4.37 -16.38 1.27
CA SER A 243 5.19 -17.38 0.61
C SER A 243 6.55 -16.83 0.22
N VAL A 244 7.59 -17.66 0.34
CA VAL A 244 8.93 -17.31 -0.14
C VAL A 244 8.89 -16.88 -1.61
N GLU A 245 9.75 -15.91 -1.94
CA GLU A 245 9.90 -15.30 -3.28
C GLU A 245 8.75 -14.42 -3.76
N GLU A 246 7.69 -14.21 -2.97
CA GLU A 246 6.61 -13.30 -3.33
C GLU A 246 7.11 -11.86 -3.51
N LYS A 247 6.70 -11.25 -4.64
CA LYS A 247 7.04 -9.88 -5.00
C LYS A 247 5.87 -9.18 -5.68
N VAL A 248 5.59 -7.96 -5.24
CA VAL A 248 4.59 -7.10 -5.87
C VAL A 248 5.17 -5.73 -6.17
N ARG A 249 4.80 -5.15 -7.31
CA ARG A 249 5.04 -3.73 -7.60
C ARG A 249 3.85 -2.94 -7.11
N VAL A 250 4.08 -1.85 -6.37
CA VAL A 250 3.01 -1.05 -5.77
C VAL A 250 2.89 0.29 -6.47
N ASP A 251 1.65 0.73 -6.68
CA ASP A 251 1.31 2.08 -7.06
C ASP A 251 0.25 2.60 -6.06
N LEU A 252 0.68 3.48 -5.14
CA LEU A 252 -0.20 4.08 -4.14
C LEU A 252 -1.04 5.24 -4.68
N ARG A 253 -0.77 5.71 -5.90
CA ARG A 253 -1.46 6.85 -6.55
C ARG A 253 -1.62 6.63 -8.06
N PRO A 254 -2.28 5.53 -8.48
CA PRO A 254 -2.44 5.24 -9.88
C PRO A 254 -3.30 6.29 -10.57
N LEU A 255 -2.93 6.68 -11.80
CA LEU A 255 -3.69 7.64 -12.62
C LEU A 255 -5.04 7.08 -13.10
N THR A 256 -5.29 5.79 -12.90
CA THR A 256 -6.49 5.06 -13.33
C THR A 256 -7.57 4.94 -12.26
N GLY A 257 -7.38 5.60 -11.11
CA GLY A 257 -8.30 5.62 -9.97
C GLY A 257 -9.51 6.52 -10.15
#